data_AF-A0A8H7WG78-F1
#
_entry.id   AF-A0A8H7WG78-F1
#
_cell.length_a   1.000
_cell.length_b   1.000
_cell.length_c   1.000
_cell.angle_alpha   90.00
_cell.angle_beta   90.00
_cell.angle_gamma   90.00
#
_symmetry.space_group_name_H-M   'P 1'
#
loop_
_entity.id
_entity.type
_entity.pdbx_description
1 polymer ?
#
loop_
_entity_poly.entity_id
_entity_poly.type
_entity_poly.pdbx_seq_one_letter_code
_entity_poly.pdbx_strand_id
1 'polypeptide(L)'
;MGTETVPFPAKWEQGRWPELQPVRGRMSGPLPPKTRNVPGSGPFVGDSVQMDFSNGIPANITWRAPKISLFQASPPGHLRTLRATPSRANLTADEAFNQSEDGLALIARKQTSTLFAYSVDVPFKPSAEGEESGVTAFLTQQ
;
A
#
# COMPACT_ATOMS: atom_id res chain seq x y z
N MET A 1 -2.44 0.30 -10.15
CA MET A 1 -3.68 1.09 -10.29
C MET A 1 -4.89 0.22 -10.61
N GLY A 2 -4.73 -0.98 -11.19
CA GLY A 2 -5.67 -2.11 -11.02
C GLY A 2 -7.15 -1.79 -11.27
N THR A 3 -8.04 -2.46 -10.53
CA THR A 3 -9.47 -2.12 -10.50
C THR A 3 -9.70 -0.99 -9.50
N GLU A 4 -10.33 0.09 -9.96
CA GLU A 4 -10.65 1.26 -9.15
C GLU A 4 -12.15 1.35 -8.88
N THR A 5 -12.52 1.97 -7.77
CA THR A 5 -13.91 2.21 -7.40
C THR A 5 -14.43 3.45 -8.12
N VAL A 6 -15.57 3.31 -8.80
CA VAL A 6 -16.25 4.43 -9.45
C VAL A 6 -17.70 4.53 -8.96
N PRO A 7 -18.19 5.73 -8.61
CA PRO A 7 -19.62 5.94 -8.42
C PRO A 7 -20.33 5.83 -9.77
N PHE A 8 -21.49 5.18 -9.82
CA PHE A 8 -22.30 5.05 -11.02
C PHE A 8 -23.79 5.31 -10.70
N PRO A 9 -24.60 5.80 -11.66
CA PRO A 9 -26.00 6.12 -11.40
C PRO A 9 -26.86 4.87 -11.21
N ALA A 10 -27.73 4.92 -10.20
CA ALA A 10 -28.77 3.93 -9.97
C ALA A 10 -30.12 4.64 -9.76
N LYS A 11 -31.20 4.06 -10.29
CA LYS A 11 -32.56 4.57 -10.12
C LYS A 11 -33.38 3.56 -9.31
N TRP A 12 -34.13 4.04 -8.32
CA TRP A 12 -35.01 3.21 -7.50
C TRP A 12 -36.42 3.81 -7.49
N GLU A 13 -37.33 3.18 -8.23
CA GLU A 13 -38.75 3.57 -8.23
C GLU A 13 -39.53 2.80 -7.17
N GLN A 14 -40.59 3.42 -6.65
CA GLN A 14 -41.43 2.80 -5.63
C GLN A 14 -42.01 1.47 -6.14
N GLY A 15 -41.86 0.40 -5.36
CA GLY A 15 -42.34 -0.93 -5.71
C GLY A 15 -41.53 -1.64 -6.80
N ARG A 16 -40.38 -1.09 -7.21
CA ARG A 16 -39.46 -1.69 -8.21
C ARG A 16 -38.12 -2.06 -7.58
N TRP A 17 -37.39 -2.94 -8.26
CA TRP A 17 -35.98 -3.20 -8.00
C TRP A 17 -35.11 -2.05 -8.54
N PRO A 18 -33.89 -1.86 -8.01
CA PRO A 18 -32.99 -0.83 -8.50
C PRO A 18 -32.53 -1.14 -9.93
N GLU A 19 -32.54 -0.11 -10.77
CA GLU A 19 -32.01 -0.15 -12.13
C GLU A 19 -30.63 0.50 -12.16
N LEU A 20 -29.61 -0.27 -12.55
CA LEU A 20 -28.21 0.13 -12.55
C LEU A 20 -27.78 0.57 -13.95
N GLN A 21 -27.26 1.80 -14.08
CA GLN A 21 -26.70 2.22 -15.37
C GLN A 21 -25.36 1.54 -15.66
N PRO A 22 -25.09 1.14 -16.92
CA PRO A 22 -23.81 0.58 -17.28
C PRO A 22 -22.65 1.54 -17.00
N VAL A 23 -21.55 1.03 -16.44
CA VAL A 23 -20.33 1.78 -16.17
C VAL A 23 -19.56 2.00 -17.48
N ARG A 24 -19.93 3.02 -18.25
CA ARG A 24 -19.28 3.37 -19.53
C ARG A 24 -19.45 4.85 -19.87
N GLY A 25 -18.47 5.40 -20.60
CA GLY A 25 -18.54 6.76 -21.12
C GLY A 25 -18.67 7.81 -20.02
N ARG A 26 -19.36 8.91 -20.33
CA ARG A 26 -19.64 9.99 -19.38
C ARG A 26 -20.92 9.66 -18.59
N MET A 27 -20.77 9.40 -17.30
CA MET A 27 -21.88 9.21 -16.38
C MET A 27 -22.29 10.56 -15.75
N SER A 28 -23.59 10.73 -15.52
CA SER A 28 -24.16 11.92 -14.86
C SER A 28 -25.21 11.51 -13.84
N GLY A 29 -25.23 12.16 -12.68
CA GLY A 29 -26.19 11.90 -11.63
C GLY A 29 -25.87 12.71 -10.37
N PRO A 30 -26.73 12.65 -9.35
CA PRO A 30 -26.45 13.28 -8.07
C PRO A 30 -25.21 12.63 -7.44
N LEU A 31 -24.26 13.47 -7.00
CA LEU A 31 -23.10 13.01 -6.23
C LEU A 31 -23.37 13.19 -4.73
N PRO A 32 -22.83 12.30 -3.88
CA PRO A 32 -22.85 12.54 -2.44
C PRO A 32 -22.13 13.85 -2.11
N PRO A 33 -22.53 14.55 -1.03
CA PRO A 33 -21.82 15.73 -0.57
C PRO A 33 -20.34 15.46 -0.35
N LYS A 34 -19.49 16.39 -0.77
CA LYS A 34 -18.05 16.29 -0.49
C LYS A 34 -17.84 16.49 1.01
N THR A 35 -17.28 15.48 1.67
CA THR A 35 -16.96 15.54 3.09
C THR A 35 -15.66 14.78 3.38
N ARG A 36 -14.91 15.27 4.36
CA ARG A 36 -13.77 14.57 4.97
C ARG A 36 -14.12 13.99 6.34
N ASN A 37 -15.38 14.15 6.78
CA ASN A 37 -15.86 13.52 8.00
C ASN A 37 -16.26 12.07 7.71
N VAL A 38 -15.26 11.20 7.59
CA VAL A 38 -15.42 9.77 7.31
C VAL A 38 -14.72 8.96 8.41
N PRO A 39 -15.25 7.78 8.77
CA PRO A 39 -14.61 6.91 9.76
C PRO A 39 -13.29 6.36 9.23
N GLY A 40 -12.34 6.13 10.13
CA GLY A 40 -11.02 5.57 9.83
C GLY A 40 -9.88 6.45 10.35
N SER A 41 -8.67 5.87 10.34
CA SER A 41 -7.43 6.57 10.67
C SER A 41 -6.48 6.52 9.47
N GLY A 42 -5.77 7.61 9.23
CA GLY A 42 -4.80 7.72 8.14
C GLY A 42 -5.10 8.86 7.16
N PRO A 43 -4.19 9.09 6.21
CA PRO A 43 -4.31 10.16 5.24
C PRO A 43 -5.39 9.87 4.19
N PHE A 44 -5.96 10.92 3.60
CA PHE A 44 -6.91 10.76 2.50
C PHE A 44 -6.16 10.40 1.22
N VAL A 45 -6.85 9.66 0.34
CA VAL A 45 -6.36 9.43 -1.01
C VAL A 45 -6.18 10.79 -1.71
N GLY A 46 -4.96 11.06 -2.18
CA GLY A 46 -4.58 12.30 -2.85
C GLY A 46 -3.84 13.30 -1.97
N ASP A 47 -3.85 13.14 -0.64
CA ASP A 47 -3.01 13.97 0.21
C ASP A 47 -1.53 13.60 0.06
N SER A 48 -0.64 14.58 0.23
CA SER A 48 0.77 14.32 0.44
C SER A 48 0.96 13.60 1.78
N VAL A 49 1.63 12.46 1.75
CA VAL A 49 1.87 11.64 2.95
C VAL A 49 3.35 11.66 3.27
N GLN A 50 3.70 12.30 4.37
CA GLN A 50 4.97 12.04 5.03
C GLN A 50 4.74 10.91 6.03
N MET A 51 5.40 9.79 5.79
CA MET A 51 5.33 8.64 6.69
C MET A 51 6.50 8.69 7.65
N ASP A 52 6.18 8.64 8.94
CA ASP A 52 7.15 8.35 9.98
C ASP A 52 6.71 7.12 10.77
N PHE A 53 7.66 6.32 11.21
CA PHE A 53 7.40 5.03 11.86
C PHE A 53 7.43 5.18 13.38
N SER A 54 6.95 6.33 13.89
CA SER A 54 6.89 6.60 15.34
C SER A 54 5.91 5.67 16.06
N ASN A 55 4.79 5.35 15.42
CA ASN A 55 3.67 4.60 16.00
C ASN A 55 3.52 3.19 15.40
N GLY A 56 4.61 2.59 14.93
CA GLY A 56 4.58 1.28 14.28
C GLY A 56 4.49 1.38 12.75
N ILE A 57 4.12 0.24 12.13
CA ILE A 57 3.95 0.12 10.67
C ILE A 57 2.46 0.36 10.37
N PRO A 58 2.11 1.39 9.58
CA PRO A 58 0.72 1.64 9.22
C PRO A 58 0.09 0.46 8.46
N ALA A 59 -1.17 0.14 8.74
CA ALA A 59 -1.85 -1.01 8.14
C ALA A 59 -1.97 -0.90 6.61
N ASN A 60 -1.97 0.33 6.07
CA ASN A 60 -2.14 0.62 4.65
C ASN A 60 -0.86 0.50 3.81
N ILE A 61 0.25 0.01 4.37
CA ILE A 61 1.54 -0.14 3.66
C ILE A 61 2.06 -1.58 3.62
N THR A 62 1.18 -2.52 3.34
CA THR A 62 1.52 -3.93 3.18
C THR A 62 1.08 -4.46 1.82
N TRP A 63 1.92 -5.27 1.16
CA TRP A 63 1.52 -6.02 -0.04
C TRP A 63 0.83 -7.34 0.32
N ARG A 64 1.36 -8.02 1.33
CA ARG A 64 0.82 -9.21 2.01
C ARG A 64 1.01 -9.02 3.51
N ALA A 65 0.44 -9.91 4.33
CA ALA A 65 0.75 -9.96 5.74
C ALA A 65 2.28 -10.06 5.92
N PRO A 66 2.95 -9.05 6.50
CA PRO A 66 4.40 -9.07 6.63
C PRO A 66 4.80 -10.01 7.76
N LYS A 67 5.94 -10.68 7.60
CA LYS A 67 6.58 -11.37 8.72
C LYS A 67 7.12 -10.32 9.69
N ILE A 68 6.36 -10.05 10.74
CA ILE A 68 6.59 -8.91 11.65
C ILE A 68 7.99 -8.93 12.27
N SER A 69 8.59 -10.10 12.46
CA SER A 69 9.96 -10.21 13.00
C SER A 69 11.05 -9.63 12.08
N LEU A 70 10.76 -9.41 10.79
CA LEU A 70 11.67 -8.72 9.86
C LEU A 70 11.66 -7.20 10.02
N PHE A 71 10.75 -6.65 10.84
CA PHE A 71 10.58 -5.21 10.94
C PHE A 71 10.59 -4.72 12.37
N GLN A 72 11.22 -3.57 12.60
CA GLN A 72 11.12 -2.84 13.85
C GLN A 72 10.92 -1.36 13.57
N ALA A 73 9.78 -0.84 14.03
CA ALA A 73 9.49 0.58 14.00
C ALA A 73 10.24 1.29 15.14
N SER A 74 10.85 2.44 14.84
CA SER A 74 11.61 3.27 15.78
C SER A 74 12.57 2.48 16.67
N PRO A 75 13.53 1.71 16.11
CA PRO A 75 14.49 0.97 16.91
C PRO A 75 15.36 1.92 17.75
N PRO A 76 15.99 1.43 18.83
CA PRO A 76 16.89 2.23 19.65
C PRO A 76 17.97 2.92 18.80
N GLY A 77 18.14 4.24 18.98
CA GLY A 77 19.11 5.04 18.22
C GLY A 77 18.62 5.54 16.85
N HIS A 78 17.49 5.05 16.33
CA HIS A 78 16.89 5.53 15.08
C HIS A 78 15.38 5.78 15.25
N LEU A 79 15.04 6.86 15.96
CA LEU A 79 13.64 7.23 16.16
C LEU A 79 12.97 7.59 14.83
N ARG A 80 11.67 7.29 14.70
CA ARG A 80 10.82 7.64 13.55
C ARG A 80 11.21 6.94 12.24
N THR A 81 12.11 5.96 12.27
CA THR A 81 12.50 5.15 11.11
C THR A 81 11.95 3.73 11.19
N LEU A 82 11.95 3.03 10.05
CA LEU A 82 11.70 1.60 10.00
C LEU A 82 13.03 0.88 9.77
N ARG A 83 13.34 -0.09 10.62
CA ARG A 83 14.38 -1.07 10.32
C ARG A 83 13.75 -2.28 9.67
N ALA A 84 14.25 -2.64 8.49
CA ALA A 84 13.98 -3.91 7.84
C ALA A 84 15.23 -4.80 7.94
N THR A 85 15.07 -6.01 8.46
CA THR A 85 16.11 -7.04 8.47
C THR A 85 16.08 -7.76 7.12
N PRO A 86 17.23 -8.04 6.48
CA PRO A 86 17.27 -8.80 5.24
C PRO A 86 16.49 -10.11 5.35
N SER A 87 15.60 -10.37 4.39
CA SER A 87 14.96 -11.69 4.25
C SER A 87 15.91 -12.67 3.57
N ARG A 88 15.65 -13.97 3.75
CA ARG A 88 16.41 -15.04 3.09
C ARG A 88 16.38 -14.92 1.55
N ALA A 89 15.24 -14.49 1.02
CA ALA A 89 15.03 -14.32 -0.42
C ALA A 89 14.78 -12.85 -0.78
N ASN A 90 15.10 -12.50 -2.02
CA ASN A 90 14.77 -11.22 -2.63
C ASN A 90 13.34 -11.24 -3.23
N LEU A 91 12.98 -10.19 -3.97
CA LEU A 91 11.63 -10.02 -4.53
C LEU A 91 11.29 -11.03 -5.64
N THR A 92 12.27 -11.69 -6.27
CA THR A 92 12.03 -12.74 -7.27
C THR A 92 11.90 -14.11 -6.64
N ALA A 93 12.37 -14.30 -5.41
CA ALA A 93 12.43 -15.58 -4.71
C ALA A 93 13.20 -16.69 -5.48
N ASP A 94 13.28 -17.86 -4.86
CA ASP A 94 13.84 -19.10 -5.40
C ASP A 94 12.80 -20.23 -5.25
N GLU A 95 13.07 -21.40 -5.84
CA GLU A 95 12.14 -22.56 -5.79
C GLU A 95 11.86 -23.08 -4.36
N ALA A 96 12.77 -22.83 -3.42
CA ALA A 96 12.65 -23.25 -2.03
C ALA A 96 11.98 -22.19 -1.14
N PHE A 97 11.46 -21.10 -1.72
CA PHE A 97 10.85 -20.01 -0.97
C PHE A 97 9.46 -20.37 -0.45
N ASN A 98 9.29 -20.27 0.87
CA ASN A 98 8.02 -20.42 1.55
C ASN A 98 7.60 -19.08 2.16
N GLN A 99 6.63 -18.42 1.52
CA GLN A 99 6.13 -17.12 1.95
C GLN A 99 5.68 -17.08 3.42
N SER A 100 5.12 -18.18 3.95
CA SER A 100 4.60 -18.24 5.32
C SER A 100 5.71 -18.36 6.36
N GLU A 101 6.82 -19.01 6.00
CA GLU A 101 7.94 -19.28 6.90
C GLU A 101 9.06 -18.26 6.76
N ASP A 102 9.49 -17.97 5.53
CA ASP A 102 10.61 -17.08 5.24
C ASP A 102 10.21 -15.62 5.42
N GLY A 103 9.07 -15.25 4.85
CA GLY A 103 8.63 -13.86 4.67
C GLY A 103 9.54 -13.07 3.74
N LEU A 104 9.11 -11.86 3.39
CA LEU A 104 9.91 -10.90 2.62
C LEU A 104 10.04 -9.60 3.39
N ALA A 105 11.23 -9.02 3.37
CA ALA A 105 11.51 -7.69 3.90
C ALA A 105 10.99 -6.59 2.94
N LEU A 106 9.71 -6.69 2.57
CA LEU A 106 9.02 -5.75 1.69
C LEU A 106 7.86 -5.07 2.43
N ILE A 107 7.91 -3.74 2.49
CA ILE A 107 6.74 -2.90 2.73
C ILE A 107 6.38 -2.18 1.44
N ALA A 108 5.08 -2.07 1.15
CA ALA A 108 4.62 -1.52 -0.11
C ALA A 108 3.29 -0.81 0.07
N ARG A 109 3.11 0.29 -0.65
CA ARG A 109 1.84 1.01 -0.71
C ARG A 109 1.26 0.92 -2.11
N LYS A 110 -0.06 0.98 -2.22
CA LYS A 110 -0.73 1.06 -3.52
C LYS A 110 -0.36 2.38 -4.20
N GLN A 111 -0.01 2.31 -5.48
CA GLN A 111 0.06 3.49 -6.35
C GLN A 111 -1.37 3.96 -6.66
N THR A 112 -1.68 5.22 -6.31
CA THR A 112 -3.02 5.83 -6.43
C THR A 112 -3.12 6.92 -7.50
N SER A 113 -2.02 7.25 -8.16
CA SER A 113 -1.97 8.28 -9.19
C SER A 113 -1.02 7.88 -10.31
N THR A 114 -1.35 8.28 -11.53
CA THR A 114 -0.47 8.10 -12.71
C THR A 114 0.80 8.92 -12.58
N LEU A 115 0.68 10.15 -12.08
CA LEU A 115 1.78 11.07 -11.83
C LEU A 115 1.88 11.34 -10.33
N PHE A 116 3.07 11.11 -9.76
CA PHE A 116 3.37 11.34 -8.35
C PHE A 116 4.86 11.60 -8.15
N ALA A 117 5.19 12.25 -7.03
CA ALA A 117 6.56 12.33 -6.52
C ALA A 117 6.72 11.35 -5.35
N TYR A 118 7.82 10.62 -5.32
CA TYR A 118 8.14 9.67 -4.27
C TYR A 118 9.62 9.79 -3.91
N SER A 119 9.90 9.83 -2.61
CA SER A 119 11.25 9.83 -2.05
C SER A 119 11.26 9.01 -0.77
N VAL A 120 12.40 8.38 -0.50
CA VAL A 120 12.68 7.69 0.75
C VAL A 120 14.17 7.80 1.04
N ASP A 121 14.51 7.99 2.30
CA ASP A 121 15.88 7.91 2.78
C ASP A 121 16.16 6.48 3.25
N VAL A 122 17.11 5.80 2.61
CA VAL A 122 17.50 4.42 2.94
C VAL A 122 18.97 4.38 3.37
N PRO A 123 19.27 4.56 4.66
CA PRO A 123 20.59 4.32 5.18
C PRO A 123 20.94 2.84 5.05
N PHE A 124 21.87 2.50 4.17
CA PHE A 124 22.27 1.12 3.90
C PHE A 124 23.79 0.98 3.94
N LYS A 125 24.27 0.00 4.71
CA LYS A 125 25.69 -0.35 4.87
C LYS A 125 25.80 -1.88 4.81
N PRO A 126 25.87 -2.47 3.61
CA PRO A 126 25.96 -3.92 3.47
C PRO A 126 27.24 -4.44 4.15
N SER A 127 27.13 -5.62 4.74
CA SER A 127 28.21 -6.32 5.43
C SER A 127 28.60 -7.63 4.74
N ALA A 128 27.75 -8.13 3.83
CA ALA A 128 27.99 -9.32 3.05
C ALA A 128 27.66 -9.09 1.56
N GLU A 129 28.25 -9.92 0.71
CA GLU A 129 27.91 -9.96 -0.71
C GLU A 129 26.46 -10.43 -0.90
N GLY A 130 25.75 -9.80 -1.84
CA GLY A 130 24.36 -10.14 -2.15
C GLY A 130 23.30 -9.43 -1.30
N GLU A 131 23.69 -8.64 -0.28
CA GLU A 131 22.73 -7.79 0.44
C GLU A 131 22.26 -6.62 -0.44
N GLU A 132 20.95 -6.45 -0.55
CA GLU A 132 20.30 -5.42 -1.35
C GLU A 132 19.28 -4.64 -0.52
N SER A 133 19.21 -3.33 -0.74
CA SER A 133 18.15 -2.47 -0.21
C SER A 133 17.82 -1.37 -1.21
N GLY A 134 16.54 -1.04 -1.37
CA GLY A 134 16.13 -0.04 -2.35
C GLY A 134 14.63 0.16 -2.45
N VAL A 135 14.25 0.78 -3.58
CA VAL A 135 12.87 1.12 -3.93
C VAL A 135 12.49 0.33 -5.16
N THR A 136 11.27 -0.19 -5.18
CA THR A 136 10.75 -0.95 -6.33
C THR A 136 9.34 -0.50 -6.71
N ALA A 137 9.06 -0.56 -8.01
CA ALA A 137 7.70 -0.56 -8.53
C ALA A 137 7.26 -2.03 -8.69
N PHE A 138 6.50 -2.53 -7.71
CA PHE A 138 6.21 -3.94 -7.59
C PHE A 138 4.76 -4.26 -7.99
N LEU A 139 4.58 -5.27 -8.86
CA LEU A 139 3.25 -5.72 -9.32
C LEU A 139 2.90 -7.10 -8.75
N THR A 140 3.73 -8.10 -9.03
CA THR A 140 3.55 -9.46 -8.54
C THR A 140 4.90 -10.17 -8.46
N GLN A 141 4.95 -11.18 -7.60
CA GLN A 141 5.95 -12.25 -7.63
C GLN A 141 5.38 -13.36 -8.51
N GLN A 142 6.17 -13.92 -9.42
CA GLN A 142 5.78 -15.06 -10.25
C GLN A 142 6.09 -16.37 -9.53
#